data_AF-A0A945A8V4-F1
#
_entry.id   AF-A0A945A8V4-F1
#
_cell.length_a   1.000
_cell.length_b   1.000
_cell.length_c   1.000
_cell.angle_alpha   90.00
_cell.angle_beta   90.00
_cell.angle_gamma   90.00
#
_symmetry.space_group_name_H-M   'P 1'
#
loop_
_entity.id
_entity.type
_entity.pdbx_description
1 polymer ?
#
loop_
_entity_poly.entity_id
_entity_poly.type
_entity_poly.pdbx_seq_one_letter_code
_entity_poly.pdbx_strand_id
1 'polypeptide(L)'
;MPPKQPNIIWILSDQHRAQALRGAGDPNLETPTLDRMRGASHSGIGGSPVCSPFRGSLLTSIYPHQCIPSHDDPLPQNVPTIAHAFKEAGYRTAYFGKWHVDGAVHRTPETRPAHQFVAPERRGGFDCWVGYENNNAQYDCWVHGHDASGDPVDLYKLPSYETDDLTD
;
A
#
# COMPACT_ATOMS: atom_id res chain seq x y z
N MET A 1 -34.65 6.64 -3.08
CA MET A 1 -33.69 5.57 -2.76
C MET A 1 -32.62 6.16 -1.88
N PRO A 2 -32.17 5.50 -0.80
CA PRO A 2 -30.99 5.95 -0.07
C PRO A 2 -29.81 6.06 -1.05
N PRO A 3 -28.91 7.05 -0.88
CA PRO A 3 -27.76 7.20 -1.76
C PRO A 3 -26.93 5.92 -1.76
N LYS A 4 -26.52 5.48 -2.96
CA LYS A 4 -25.69 4.29 -3.13
C LYS A 4 -24.34 4.55 -2.45
N GLN A 5 -23.91 3.62 -1.59
CA GLN A 5 -22.59 3.65 -0.98
C GLN A 5 -21.51 3.66 -2.09
N PRO A 6 -20.63 4.68 -2.15
CA PRO A 6 -19.64 4.80 -3.23
C PRO A 6 -18.49 3.82 -3.00
N ASN A 7 -17.94 3.25 -4.07
CA ASN A 7 -16.66 2.54 -4.00
C ASN A 7 -15.52 3.55 -3.79
N ILE A 8 -14.51 3.17 -3.03
CA ILE A 8 -13.34 4.01 -2.73
C ILE A 8 -12.11 3.26 -3.24
N ILE A 9 -11.34 3.90 -4.10
CA ILE A 9 -10.09 3.36 -4.66
C ILE A 9 -8.96 4.25 -4.19
N TRP A 10 -8.01 3.67 -3.46
CA TRP A 10 -6.80 4.37 -3.04
C TRP A 10 -5.63 3.95 -3.92
N ILE A 11 -5.16 4.87 -4.77
CA ILE A 11 -3.95 4.68 -5.56
C ILE A 11 -2.79 5.38 -4.84
N LEU A 12 -1.74 4.63 -4.51
CA LEU A 12 -0.54 5.14 -3.87
C LEU A 12 0.68 4.83 -4.74
N SER A 13 1.36 5.88 -5.19
CA SER A 13 2.67 5.76 -5.86
C SER A 13 3.80 6.01 -4.86
N ASP A 14 4.82 5.16 -4.87
CA ASP A 14 5.97 5.26 -3.96
C ASP A 14 7.04 6.22 -4.53
N GLN A 15 7.57 7.08 -3.66
CA GLN A 15 8.59 8.08 -4.01
C GLN A 15 8.19 9.06 -5.15
N HIS A 16 6.87 9.22 -5.40
CA HIS A 16 6.35 10.13 -6.42
C HIS A 16 6.47 11.58 -5.95
N ARG A 17 7.31 12.37 -6.65
CA ARG A 17 7.42 13.81 -6.40
C ARG A 17 6.12 14.52 -6.75
N ALA A 18 5.65 15.42 -5.88
CA ALA A 18 4.42 16.18 -6.10
C ALA A 18 4.41 16.96 -7.43
N GLN A 19 5.57 17.45 -7.89
CA GLN A 19 5.68 18.13 -9.19
C GLN A 19 5.71 17.20 -10.40
N ALA A 20 5.88 15.88 -10.23
CA ALA A 20 6.04 14.95 -11.35
C ALA A 20 4.70 14.55 -11.97
N LEU A 21 3.92 15.56 -12.36
CA LEU A 21 2.67 15.48 -13.11
C LEU A 21 2.59 16.70 -14.03
N ARG A 22 2.05 16.53 -15.25
CA ARG A 22 1.86 17.65 -16.17
C ARG A 22 0.91 18.69 -15.57
N GLY A 23 -0.20 18.25 -14.97
CA GLY A 23 -1.14 19.11 -14.26
C GLY A 23 -0.58 19.78 -13.00
N ALA A 24 0.61 19.37 -12.53
CA ALA A 24 1.34 20.01 -11.43
C ALA A 24 2.48 20.94 -11.90
N GLY A 25 2.65 21.11 -13.21
CA GLY A 25 3.54 22.10 -13.81
C GLY A 25 4.86 21.59 -14.37
N ASP A 26 5.11 20.26 -14.40
CA ASP A 26 6.28 19.72 -15.10
C ASP A 26 6.00 19.60 -16.61
N PRO A 27 6.64 20.43 -17.46
CA PRO A 27 6.36 20.43 -18.90
C PRO A 27 6.92 19.22 -19.64
N ASN A 28 7.78 18.42 -18.98
CA ASN A 28 8.42 17.25 -19.60
C ASN A 28 7.57 15.98 -19.48
N LEU A 29 6.45 16.03 -18.76
CA LEU A 29 5.61 14.87 -18.47
C LEU A 29 4.29 14.94 -19.23
N GLU A 30 3.80 13.76 -19.62
CA GLU A 30 2.45 13.56 -20.15
C GLU A 30 1.70 12.59 -19.23
N THR A 31 0.78 13.10 -18.42
CA THR A 31 0.05 12.32 -17.40
C THR A 31 -1.47 12.41 -17.55
N PRO A 32 -2.04 12.21 -18.74
CA PRO A 32 -3.45 12.54 -19.04
C PRO A 32 -4.46 11.77 -18.19
N THR A 33 -4.14 10.55 -17.75
CA THR A 33 -5.03 9.78 -16.86
C THR A 33 -5.05 10.36 -15.45
N LEU A 34 -3.89 10.63 -14.86
CA LEU A 34 -3.79 11.22 -13.52
C LEU A 34 -4.34 12.66 -13.49
N ASP A 35 -4.10 13.42 -14.56
CA ASP A 35 -4.62 14.78 -14.70
C ASP A 35 -6.17 14.80 -14.76
N ARG A 36 -6.80 13.81 -15.39
CA ARG A 36 -8.27 13.64 -15.39
C ARG A 36 -8.82 13.27 -14.02
N MET A 37 -8.06 12.56 -13.20
CA MET A 37 -8.45 12.20 -11.83
C MET A 37 -8.32 13.37 -10.84
N ARG A 38 -7.67 14.46 -11.24
CA ARG A 38 -7.40 15.63 -10.41
C ARG A 38 -8.66 16.50 -10.24
N GLY A 39 -9.63 16.01 -9.45
CA GLY A 39 -10.87 16.74 -9.14
C GLY A 39 -10.64 17.92 -8.18
N ALA A 40 -10.24 17.62 -6.94
CA ALA A 40 -9.88 18.61 -5.92
C ALA A 40 -8.45 18.34 -5.46
N SER A 41 -7.47 19.04 -6.04
CA SER A 41 -6.08 18.91 -5.62
C SER A 41 -5.86 19.75 -4.36
N HIS A 42 -5.62 19.06 -3.25
CA HIS A 42 -5.14 19.66 -2.02
C HIS A 42 -3.65 19.37 -1.90
N SER A 43 -2.87 20.36 -1.51
CA SER A 43 -1.47 20.16 -1.14
C SER A 43 -1.41 19.28 0.11
N GLY A 44 -1.01 18.02 -0.04
CA GLY A 44 -0.77 17.10 1.07
C GLY A 44 0.72 17.08 1.43
N ILE A 45 1.03 16.98 2.72
CA ILE A 45 2.39 16.75 3.22
C ILE A 45 2.39 15.41 3.94
N GLY A 46 3.30 14.51 3.56
CA GLY A 46 3.46 13.23 4.23
C GLY A 46 4.02 13.40 5.65
N GLY A 47 3.59 12.54 6.58
CA GLY A 47 4.04 12.60 7.97
C GLY A 47 5.53 12.27 8.17
N SER A 48 6.16 11.58 7.21
CA SER A 48 7.58 11.23 7.21
C SER A 48 8.10 11.09 5.78
N PRO A 49 9.37 11.44 5.49
CA PRO A 49 10.01 11.23 4.19
C PRO A 49 10.55 9.80 4.00
N VAL A 50 10.15 8.84 4.84
CA VAL A 50 10.59 7.43 4.78
C VAL A 50 9.38 6.51 4.62
N CYS A 51 9.53 5.46 3.80
CA CYS A 51 8.46 4.54 3.38
C CYS A 51 7.62 3.98 4.55
N SER A 52 8.23 3.21 5.46
CA SER A 52 7.53 2.50 6.54
C SER A 52 6.84 3.47 7.51
N PRO A 53 7.53 4.51 8.02
CA PRO A 53 6.91 5.54 8.86
C PRO A 53 5.73 6.26 8.19
N PHE A 54 5.84 6.62 6.90
CA PHE A 54 4.74 7.22 6.15
C PHE A 54 3.55 6.26 6.02
N ARG A 55 3.80 5.00 5.65
CA ARG A 55 2.76 3.97 5.45
C ARG A 55 2.08 3.60 6.77
N GLY A 56 2.81 3.53 7.88
CA GLY A 56 2.24 3.33 9.21
C GLY A 56 1.23 4.42 9.55
N SER A 57 1.60 5.69 9.36
CA SER A 57 0.68 6.82 9.55
C SER A 57 -0.49 6.80 8.58
N LEU A 58 -0.25 6.44 7.31
CA LEU A 58 -1.28 6.33 6.29
C LEU A 58 -2.36 5.31 6.68
N LEU A 59 -1.94 4.16 7.21
CA LEU A 59 -2.82 3.07 7.59
C LEU A 59 -3.55 3.31 8.91
N THR A 60 -2.96 4.05 9.86
CA THR A 60 -3.49 4.14 11.23
C THR A 60 -4.00 5.53 11.62
N SER A 61 -3.70 6.56 10.82
CA SER A 61 -3.87 7.98 11.18
C SER A 61 -3.10 8.44 12.42
N ILE A 62 -2.09 7.65 12.86
CA ILE A 62 -1.22 7.99 13.99
C ILE A 62 0.07 8.61 13.47
N TYR A 63 0.58 9.67 14.10
CA TYR A 63 1.84 10.29 13.70
C TYR A 63 3.02 9.29 13.72
N PRO A 64 4.01 9.40 12.83
CA PRO A 64 5.01 8.35 12.67
C PRO A 64 5.78 8.03 13.95
N HIS A 65 6.14 9.06 14.73
CA HIS A 65 6.85 8.91 16.01
C HIS A 65 6.06 8.15 17.10
N GLN A 66 4.75 7.90 16.90
CA GLN A 66 3.88 7.14 17.80
C GLN A 66 3.44 5.79 17.21
N CYS A 67 3.75 5.51 15.93
CA CYS A 67 3.31 4.31 15.22
C CYS A 67 4.50 3.50 14.71
N ILE A 68 5.22 4.01 13.71
CA ILE A 68 6.42 3.41 13.12
C ILE A 68 7.51 4.51 13.12
N PRO A 69 8.37 4.58 14.16
CA PRO A 69 9.33 5.66 14.30
C PRO A 69 10.56 5.50 13.39
N SER A 70 10.90 4.28 12.96
CA SER A 70 12.02 3.98 12.07
C SER A 70 11.63 3.09 10.88
N HIS A 71 12.53 2.99 9.89
CA HIS A 71 12.35 2.19 8.69
C HIS A 71 12.09 0.69 8.98
N ASP A 72 12.75 0.16 10.00
CA ASP A 72 12.75 -1.29 10.30
C ASP A 72 11.74 -1.67 11.40
N ASP A 73 11.01 -0.71 11.95
CA ASP A 73 9.98 -0.97 12.96
C ASP A 73 8.69 -1.49 12.31
N PRO A 74 8.04 -2.51 12.89
CA PRO A 74 6.79 -3.04 12.37
C PRO A 74 5.57 -2.20 12.76
N LEU A 75 4.50 -2.31 11.97
CA LEU A 75 3.19 -1.78 12.34
C LEU A 75 2.72 -2.39 13.67
N PRO A 76 2.29 -1.58 14.66
CA PRO A 76 1.71 -2.08 15.90
C PRO A 76 0.47 -2.93 15.64
N GLN A 77 0.46 -4.16 16.16
CA GLN A 77 -0.61 -5.14 15.90
C GLN A 77 -1.91 -4.85 16.68
N ASN A 78 -1.84 -4.00 17.70
CA ASN A 78 -2.96 -3.60 18.55
C ASN A 78 -3.60 -2.26 18.13
N VAL A 79 -3.21 -1.71 16.98
CA VAL A 79 -3.73 -0.45 16.45
C VAL A 79 -4.63 -0.74 15.26
N PRO A 80 -5.91 -0.31 15.28
CA PRO A 80 -6.79 -0.41 14.12
C PRO A 80 -6.22 0.33 12.92
N THR A 81 -6.30 -0.32 11.76
CA THR A 81 -5.99 0.30 10.47
C THR A 81 -7.24 0.87 9.80
N ILE A 82 -7.04 1.58 8.70
CA ILE A 82 -8.10 2.09 7.83
C ILE A 82 -9.04 0.98 7.33
N ALA A 83 -8.54 -0.27 7.17
CA ALA A 83 -9.38 -1.39 6.79
C ALA A 83 -10.46 -1.67 7.83
N HIS A 84 -10.13 -1.56 9.12
CA HIS A 84 -11.09 -1.76 10.21
C HIS A 84 -12.19 -0.70 10.18
N ALA A 85 -11.81 0.58 10.03
CA ALA A 85 -12.76 1.69 9.93
C ALA A 85 -13.71 1.53 8.72
N PHE A 86 -13.19 1.09 7.57
CA PHE A 86 -14.02 0.83 6.39
C PHE A 86 -14.97 -0.36 6.60
N LYS A 87 -14.50 -1.44 7.22
CA LYS A 87 -15.33 -2.61 7.54
C LYS A 87 -16.46 -2.27 8.51
N GLU A 88 -16.19 -1.47 9.54
CA GLU A 88 -17.22 -0.95 10.45
C GLU A 88 -18.29 -0.12 9.71
N ALA A 89 -17.89 0.58 8.65
CA ALA A 89 -18.79 1.31 7.76
C ALA A 89 -19.46 0.42 6.66
N GLY A 90 -19.29 -0.90 6.71
CA GLY A 90 -19.93 -1.85 5.79
C GLY A 90 -19.20 -2.04 4.45
N TYR A 91 -17.95 -1.61 4.33
CA TYR A 91 -17.14 -1.83 3.14
C TYR A 91 -16.44 -3.19 3.17
N ARG A 92 -16.30 -3.79 1.99
CA ARG A 92 -15.29 -4.83 1.73
C ARG A 92 -13.96 -4.16 1.43
N THR A 93 -12.88 -4.71 1.96
CA THR A 93 -11.55 -4.11 1.89
C THR A 93 -10.57 -5.03 1.18
N ALA A 94 -9.74 -4.45 0.31
CA ALA A 94 -8.71 -5.19 -0.40
C ALA A 94 -7.42 -4.36 -0.49
N TYR A 95 -6.28 -5.04 -0.42
CA TYR A 95 -4.96 -4.44 -0.54
C TYR A 95 -4.14 -5.15 -1.63
N PHE A 96 -3.53 -4.37 -2.53
CA PHE A 96 -2.68 -4.88 -3.59
C PHE A 96 -1.35 -4.11 -3.65
N GLY A 97 -0.24 -4.83 -3.69
CA GLY A 97 1.11 -4.26 -3.91
C GLY A 97 1.99 -4.18 -2.65
N LYS A 98 2.83 -3.14 -2.59
CA LYS A 98 3.90 -2.99 -1.58
C LYS A 98 3.39 -2.64 -0.18
N TRP A 99 3.59 -3.52 0.79
CA TRP A 99 3.18 -3.31 2.19
C TRP A 99 4.14 -2.44 2.99
N HIS A 100 5.38 -2.88 3.13
CA HIS A 100 6.52 -2.20 3.75
C HIS A 100 6.28 -1.67 5.16
N VAL A 101 5.54 -2.43 5.98
CA VAL A 101 5.29 -2.14 7.39
C VAL A 101 5.36 -3.40 8.26
N ASP A 102 5.91 -4.50 7.74
CA ASP A 102 6.19 -5.72 8.51
C ASP A 102 7.49 -5.60 9.32
N GLY A 103 8.31 -4.59 9.00
CA GLY A 103 9.59 -4.32 9.65
C GLY A 103 10.66 -5.35 9.29
N ALA A 104 11.81 -5.26 9.95
CA ALA A 104 12.95 -6.16 9.71
C ALA A 104 12.88 -7.47 10.52
N VAL A 105 11.72 -7.81 11.10
CA VAL A 105 11.55 -8.95 12.03
C VAL A 105 11.98 -10.29 11.41
N HIS A 106 11.83 -10.43 10.09
CA HIS A 106 12.18 -11.64 9.34
C HIS A 106 13.32 -11.43 8.34
N ARG A 107 14.00 -10.28 8.37
CA ARG A 107 15.09 -9.99 7.45
C ARG A 107 16.36 -10.72 7.90
N THR A 108 16.76 -11.74 7.15
CA THR A 108 18.11 -12.31 7.23
C THR A 108 18.95 -11.85 6.04
N PRO A 109 20.29 -11.88 6.11
CA PRO A 109 21.15 -11.56 4.96
C PRO A 109 20.85 -12.38 3.70
N GLU A 110 20.30 -13.58 3.87
CA GLU A 110 19.98 -14.53 2.81
C GLU A 110 18.56 -14.35 2.26
N THR A 111 17.70 -13.63 2.98
CA THR A 111 16.30 -13.46 2.59
C THR A 111 16.18 -12.27 1.65
N ARG A 112 15.80 -12.53 0.40
CA ARG A 112 15.40 -11.48 -0.52
C ARG A 112 14.15 -10.78 0.05
N PRO A 113 14.12 -9.45 0.21
CA PRO A 113 12.96 -8.74 0.76
C PRO A 113 11.64 -9.00 0.01
N ALA A 114 11.71 -9.26 -1.30
CA ALA A 114 10.55 -9.62 -2.12
C ALA A 114 9.99 -11.03 -1.83
N HIS A 115 10.74 -11.89 -1.14
CA HIS A 115 10.30 -13.23 -0.73
C HIS A 115 9.96 -13.29 0.77
N GLN A 116 10.06 -12.17 1.49
CA GLN A 116 9.65 -12.10 2.90
C GLN A 116 8.14 -12.26 2.98
N PHE A 117 7.69 -13.27 3.70
CA PHE A 117 6.28 -13.54 3.91
C PHE A 117 5.73 -12.70 5.06
N VAL A 118 4.72 -11.87 4.78
CA VAL A 118 3.95 -11.15 5.79
C VAL A 118 2.87 -12.09 6.37
N ALA A 119 2.95 -12.39 7.66
CA ALA A 119 1.98 -13.26 8.34
C ALA A 119 0.55 -12.66 8.29
N PRO A 120 -0.52 -13.47 8.18
CA PRO A 120 -1.90 -12.99 8.02
C PRO A 120 -2.33 -11.93 9.04
N GLU A 121 -1.98 -12.13 10.32
CA GLU A 121 -2.29 -11.21 11.42
C GLU A 121 -1.59 -9.84 11.27
N ARG A 122 -0.53 -9.77 10.47
CA ARG A 122 0.31 -8.57 10.24
C ARG A 122 -0.09 -7.80 8.97
N ARG A 123 -1.15 -8.23 8.27
CA ARG A 123 -1.68 -7.63 7.03
C ARG A 123 -2.70 -6.52 7.27
N GLY A 124 -2.85 -6.06 8.51
CA GLY A 124 -3.66 -4.89 8.84
C GLY A 124 -5.18 -5.10 8.70
N GLY A 125 -5.67 -6.34 8.68
CA GLY A 125 -7.12 -6.65 8.78
C GLY A 125 -7.96 -6.44 7.52
N PHE A 126 -7.32 -6.25 6.36
CA PHE A 126 -7.99 -6.27 5.05
C PHE A 126 -8.64 -7.64 4.81
N ASP A 127 -9.78 -7.66 4.11
CA ASP A 127 -10.48 -8.91 3.78
C ASP A 127 -9.75 -9.71 2.69
N CYS A 128 -9.10 -8.99 1.76
CA CYS A 128 -8.20 -9.54 0.75
C CYS A 128 -6.88 -8.78 0.83
N TRP A 129 -5.77 -9.50 0.76
CA TRP A 129 -4.44 -8.91 0.72
C TRP A 129 -3.57 -9.74 -0.21
N VAL A 130 -3.10 -9.13 -1.30
CA VAL A 130 -2.14 -9.74 -2.22
C VAL A 130 -1.01 -8.75 -2.46
N GLY A 131 0.18 -9.07 -1.97
CA GLY A 131 1.25 -8.10 -1.98
C GLY A 131 2.59 -8.70 -1.59
N TYR A 132 3.50 -7.79 -1.26
CA TYR A 132 4.86 -8.11 -0.87
C TYR A 132 5.34 -7.12 0.18
N GLU A 133 6.32 -7.51 0.99
CA GLU A 133 6.83 -6.61 2.02
C GLU A 133 7.63 -5.45 1.42
N ASN A 134 8.74 -5.74 0.75
CA ASN A 134 9.55 -4.68 0.14
C ASN A 134 10.25 -5.17 -1.14
N ASN A 135 10.04 -4.45 -2.24
CA ASN A 135 10.66 -4.70 -3.53
C ASN A 135 10.74 -3.38 -4.30
N ASN A 136 11.86 -3.17 -5.00
CA ASN A 136 12.08 -2.01 -5.88
C ASN A 136 12.48 -2.47 -7.30
N ALA A 137 12.09 -3.70 -7.68
CA ALA A 137 12.33 -4.28 -9.00
C ALA A 137 10.99 -4.65 -9.65
N GLN A 138 10.38 -3.71 -10.37
CA GLN A 138 8.99 -3.80 -10.86
C GLN A 138 8.77 -4.89 -11.93
N TYR A 139 9.83 -5.33 -12.62
CA TYR A 139 9.79 -6.47 -13.57
C TYR A 139 10.15 -7.83 -12.94
N ASP A 140 10.47 -7.82 -11.64
CA ASP A 140 10.78 -9.03 -10.88
C ASP A 140 10.08 -8.95 -9.53
N CYS A 141 8.75 -8.81 -9.61
CA CYS A 141 7.88 -8.72 -8.46
C CYS A 141 7.26 -10.09 -8.15
N TRP A 142 7.26 -10.43 -6.88
CA TRP A 142 6.68 -11.64 -6.33
C TRP A 142 5.63 -11.23 -5.31
N VAL A 143 4.47 -11.88 -5.32
CA VAL A 143 3.37 -11.57 -4.41
C VAL A 143 2.86 -12.84 -3.75
N HIS A 144 2.30 -12.68 -2.56
CA HIS A 144 1.64 -13.72 -1.80
C HIS A 144 0.46 -13.10 -1.05
N GLY A 145 -0.36 -13.89 -0.36
CA GLY A 145 -1.51 -13.29 0.31
C GLY A 145 -2.60 -14.21 0.82
N HIS A 146 -3.80 -13.65 0.85
CA HIS A 146 -5.05 -14.35 1.00
C HIS A 146 -6.15 -13.65 0.18
N ASP A 147 -7.09 -14.43 -0.32
CA ASP A 147 -8.26 -13.89 -1.02
C ASP A 147 -9.37 -13.46 -0.04
N ALA A 148 -10.49 -12.95 -0.57
CA ALA A 148 -11.61 -12.48 0.24
C ALA A 148 -12.36 -13.59 1.02
N SER A 149 -12.10 -14.86 0.72
CA SER A 149 -12.61 -16.02 1.46
C SER A 149 -11.67 -16.40 2.62
N GLY A 150 -10.48 -15.81 2.67
CA GLY A 150 -9.40 -16.16 3.59
C GLY A 150 -8.51 -17.29 3.08
N ASP A 151 -8.70 -17.75 1.84
CA ASP A 151 -7.89 -18.82 1.27
C ASP A 151 -6.50 -18.28 0.93
N PRO A 152 -5.43 -19.04 1.22
CA PRO A 152 -4.07 -18.57 1.01
C PRO A 152 -3.78 -18.39 -0.48
N VAL A 153 -3.07 -17.31 -0.79
CA VAL A 153 -2.45 -17.10 -2.09
C VAL A 153 -0.96 -17.40 -1.92
N ASP A 154 -0.51 -18.49 -2.54
CA ASP A 154 0.89 -18.91 -2.52
C ASP A 154 1.80 -17.84 -3.14
N LEU A 155 3.10 -17.90 -2.83
CA LEU A 155 4.08 -16.99 -3.43
C LEU A 155 4.22 -17.29 -4.93
N TYR A 156 3.93 -16.30 -5.77
CA TYR A 156 4.15 -16.41 -7.21
C TYR A 156 4.76 -15.13 -7.79
N LYS A 157 5.42 -15.28 -8.94
CA LYS A 157 6.01 -14.16 -9.67
C LYS A 157 4.98 -13.56 -10.63
N LEU A 158 4.89 -12.23 -10.63
CA LEU A 158 4.12 -11.49 -11.63
C LEU A 158 4.77 -11.63 -13.02
N PRO A 159 4.00 -11.93 -14.08
CA PRO A 159 4.56 -12.26 -15.39
C PRO A 159 5.22 -11.07 -16.11
N SER A 160 4.86 -9.84 -15.76
CA SER A 160 5.25 -8.61 -16.44
C SER A 160 5.52 -7.46 -15.45
N TYR A 161 5.09 -6.24 -15.79
CA TYR A 161 5.27 -5.05 -14.96
C TYR A 161 4.28 -5.07 -13.80
N GLU A 162 4.79 -4.89 -12.58
CA GLU A 162 4.04 -5.01 -11.33
C GLU A 162 2.67 -4.32 -11.34
N THR A 163 2.57 -3.08 -11.82
CA THR A 163 1.31 -2.34 -11.81
C THR A 163 0.29 -2.90 -12.79
N ASP A 164 0.74 -3.37 -13.96
CA ASP A 164 -0.14 -3.90 -14.99
C ASP A 164 -0.77 -5.22 -14.48
N ASP A 165 0.06 -6.15 -14.00
CA ASP A 165 -0.39 -7.46 -13.53
C ASP A 165 -1.26 -7.40 -12.25
N LEU A 166 -1.11 -6.36 -11.42
CA LEU A 166 -1.93 -6.18 -10.20
C LEU A 166 -3.27 -5.48 -10.48
N THR A 167 -3.47 -4.91 -11.67
CA THR A 167 -4.66 -4.10 -11.98
C THR A 167 -5.49 -4.58 -13.15
N ASP A 168 -4.96 -5.48 -13.99
CA ASP A 168 -5.68 -6.16 -15.08
C ASP A 168 -6.57 -7.32 -14.60
#